data_AF-A0A0K8J3V7-F1
#
_entry.id   AF-A0A0K8J3V7-F1
#
_cell.length_a   1.000
_cell.length_b   1.000
_cell.length_c   1.000
_cell.angle_alpha   90.00
_cell.angle_beta   90.00
_cell.angle_gamma   90.00
#
_symmetry.space_group_name_H-M   'P 1'
#
loop_
_entity.id
_entity.type
_entity.pdbx_description
1 polymer ?
#
loop_
_entity_poly.entity_id
_entity_poly.type
_entity_poly.pdbx_seq_one_letter_code
_entity_poly.pdbx_strand_id
1 'polypeptide(L)'
;MPIYDVAFKDMKLIDSTMLLPISMKGFKKANTIEEFPNGWVKDWDAEEVYFKFSLSFKNLFIIYKEANNKSEGSISISIDGKKAGIYSGYRIFGWNNPVAKLVYSEKIYKEHIIEITMIQGDEKKDFTILAFGYC
;
A
#
# COMPACT_ATOMS: atom_id res chain seq x y z
N MET A 1 -12.80 5.08 -30.17
CA MET A 1 -12.60 4.02 -29.15
C MET A 1 -11.36 4.38 -28.36
N PRO A 2 -11.40 4.49 -27.02
CA PRO A 2 -10.17 4.77 -26.27
C PRO A 2 -9.21 3.58 -26.40
N ILE A 3 -7.92 3.86 -26.50
CA ILE A 3 -6.84 2.86 -26.65
C ILE A 3 -6.42 2.30 -25.26
N TYR A 4 -7.14 2.67 -24.19
CA TYR A 4 -6.91 2.20 -22.83
C TYR A 4 -8.14 1.47 -22.28
N ASP A 5 -7.89 0.55 -21.37
CA ASP A 5 -8.94 -0.17 -20.67
C ASP A 5 -9.78 0.82 -19.84
N VAL A 6 -11.08 0.87 -20.12
CA VAL A 6 -12.04 1.69 -19.38
C VAL A 6 -12.13 1.29 -17.90
N ALA A 7 -11.58 0.14 -17.52
CA ALA A 7 -11.50 -0.35 -16.15
C ALA A 7 -10.90 0.68 -15.17
N PHE A 8 -9.89 1.45 -15.60
CA PHE A 8 -9.14 2.38 -14.74
C PHE A 8 -9.46 3.85 -14.95
N LYS A 9 -10.56 4.14 -15.68
CA LYS A 9 -11.06 5.50 -15.79
C LYS A 9 -11.33 6.08 -14.40
N ASP A 10 -11.03 7.37 -14.21
CA ASP A 10 -11.27 8.12 -12.97
C ASP A 10 -10.43 7.67 -11.76
N MET A 11 -9.23 7.10 -12.01
CA MET A 11 -8.23 6.79 -10.98
C MET A 11 -7.94 8.01 -10.10
N LYS A 12 -8.06 7.81 -8.78
CA LYS A 12 -7.72 8.79 -7.74
C LYS A 12 -6.54 8.29 -6.94
N LEU A 13 -5.75 9.21 -6.42
CA LEU A 13 -4.70 8.94 -5.46
C LEU A 13 -5.16 9.38 -4.07
N ILE A 14 -4.87 8.57 -3.06
CA ILE A 14 -5.05 8.91 -1.66
C ILE A 14 -3.78 8.61 -0.89
N ASP A 15 -3.35 9.58 -0.09
CA ASP A 15 -2.09 9.58 0.64
C ASP A 15 -2.34 9.83 2.15
N SER A 16 -1.28 10.02 2.93
CA SER A 16 -1.41 10.16 4.38
C SER A 16 -2.03 11.48 4.85
N THR A 17 -2.24 12.45 3.96
CA THR A 17 -2.95 13.70 4.27
C THR A 17 -4.46 13.52 4.25
N MET A 18 -4.97 12.62 3.41
CA MET A 18 -6.40 12.43 3.17
C MET A 18 -6.96 11.14 3.79
N LEU A 19 -6.15 10.07 3.86
CA LEU A 19 -6.60 8.78 4.39
C LEU A 19 -6.63 8.80 5.93
N LEU A 20 -7.81 8.54 6.49
CA LEU A 20 -8.02 8.37 7.92
C LEU A 20 -8.09 6.87 8.26
N PRO A 21 -7.10 6.29 8.97
CA PRO A 21 -7.16 4.88 9.35
C PRO A 21 -8.29 4.62 10.36
N ILE A 22 -8.94 3.46 10.25
CA ILE A 22 -9.82 2.93 11.30
C ILE A 22 -8.96 2.55 12.51
N SER A 23 -7.84 1.88 12.25
CA SER A 23 -6.83 1.56 13.24
C SER A 23 -5.47 1.42 12.56
N MET A 24 -4.41 1.87 13.23
CA MET A 24 -3.05 1.79 12.70
C MET A 24 -2.07 1.70 13.87
N LYS A 25 -1.18 0.71 13.82
CA LYS A 25 -0.06 0.54 14.75
C LYS A 25 1.16 0.07 13.97
N GLY A 26 2.33 0.59 14.31
CA GLY A 26 3.57 0.25 13.65
C GLY A 26 3.76 0.84 12.24
N PHE A 27 2.85 1.69 11.78
CA PHE A 27 3.11 2.62 10.67
C PHE A 27 2.97 4.05 11.18
N LYS A 28 3.82 4.95 10.69
CA LYS A 28 3.75 6.39 10.99
C LYS A 28 3.76 7.20 9.71
N LYS A 29 3.01 8.30 9.70
CA LYS A 29 3.05 9.26 8.59
C LYS A 29 4.46 9.84 8.49
N ALA A 30 4.99 9.96 7.28
CA ALA A 30 6.33 10.48 7.06
C ALA A 30 6.43 11.20 5.71
N ASN A 31 7.42 12.10 5.63
CA ASN A 31 7.92 12.53 4.34
C ASN A 31 8.71 11.38 3.71
N THR A 32 8.31 10.93 2.52
CA THR A 32 8.90 9.72 1.91
C THR A 32 9.86 10.04 0.76
N ILE A 33 9.38 10.14 -0.48
CA ILE A 33 10.17 10.53 -1.65
C ILE A 33 9.58 11.78 -2.30
N GLU A 34 10.34 12.46 -3.16
CA GLU A 34 9.94 13.75 -3.75
C GLU A 34 8.61 13.67 -4.53
N GLU A 35 8.39 12.57 -5.25
CA GLU A 35 7.18 12.35 -6.05
C GLU A 35 5.96 11.98 -5.19
N PHE A 36 6.19 11.47 -3.98
CA PHE A 36 5.16 11.05 -3.03
C PHE A 36 5.51 11.53 -1.62
N PRO A 37 5.43 12.84 -1.34
CA PRO A 37 5.94 13.39 -0.08
C PRO A 37 5.11 12.98 1.14
N ASN A 38 3.93 12.37 0.98
CA ASN A 38 3.02 12.10 2.09
C ASN A 38 2.67 10.61 2.21
N GLY A 39 3.60 9.82 2.71
CA GLY A 39 3.41 8.37 2.85
C GLY A 39 3.30 7.90 4.30
N TRP A 40 3.52 6.60 4.45
CA TRP A 40 3.70 5.92 5.72
C TRP A 40 4.97 5.08 5.68
N VAL A 41 5.74 5.12 6.76
CA VAL A 41 6.89 4.24 6.98
C VAL A 41 6.60 3.33 8.16
N LYS A 42 7.12 2.11 8.10
CA LYS A 42 7.18 1.21 9.25
C LYS A 42 7.87 1.92 10.41
N ASP A 43 7.30 1.78 11.59
CA ASP A 43 7.93 2.20 12.83
C ASP A 43 8.76 1.07 13.42
N TRP A 44 10.07 1.27 13.59
CA TRP A 44 11.01 0.23 14.03
C TRP A 44 10.72 -0.28 15.45
N ASP A 45 10.23 0.59 16.33
CA ASP A 45 9.97 0.27 17.73
C ASP A 45 8.67 -0.53 17.94
N ALA A 46 7.84 -0.65 16.90
CA ALA A 46 6.58 -1.36 16.98
C ALA A 46 6.72 -2.85 16.66
N GLU A 47 6.50 -3.70 17.65
CA GLU A 47 6.44 -5.16 17.51
C GLU A 47 5.17 -5.64 16.78
N GLU A 48 4.06 -4.93 16.98
CA GLU A 48 2.79 -5.20 16.33
C GLU A 48 2.53 -4.18 15.22
N VAL A 49 2.25 -4.69 14.01
CA VAL A 49 2.18 -3.85 12.81
C VAL A 49 0.91 -4.18 12.03
N TYR A 50 -0.01 -3.22 12.01
CA TYR A 50 -1.22 -3.29 11.21
C TYR A 50 -1.65 -1.90 10.73
N PHE A 51 -2.33 -1.87 9.61
CA PHE A 51 -2.96 -0.68 9.07
C PHE A 51 -4.29 -1.07 8.45
N LYS A 52 -5.38 -0.59 9.06
CA LYS A 52 -6.75 -0.85 8.65
C LYS A 52 -7.46 0.45 8.26
N PHE A 53 -8.15 0.43 7.13
CA PHE A 53 -8.97 1.55 6.68
C PHE A 53 -10.15 1.08 5.82
N SER A 54 -11.13 1.97 5.60
CA SER A 54 -12.24 1.76 4.68
C SER A 54 -12.05 2.64 3.44
N LEU A 55 -12.38 2.12 2.26
CA LEU A 55 -12.40 2.89 1.02
C LEU A 55 -13.39 2.27 0.05
N SER A 56 -14.13 3.11 -0.68
CA SER A 56 -15.01 2.64 -1.75
C SER A 56 -14.30 2.63 -3.10
N PHE A 57 -14.28 1.48 -3.76
CA PHE A 57 -13.62 1.28 -5.05
C PHE A 57 -14.14 0.00 -5.72
N LYS A 58 -13.79 -0.17 -6.99
CA LYS A 58 -13.80 -1.45 -7.71
C LYS A 58 -12.37 -1.90 -8.05
N ASN A 59 -11.41 -0.98 -8.15
CA ASN A 59 -9.99 -1.28 -8.31
C ASN A 59 -9.16 -0.59 -7.22
N LEU A 60 -8.19 -1.30 -6.66
CA LEU A 60 -7.22 -0.75 -5.71
C LEU A 60 -5.80 -1.05 -6.16
N PHE A 61 -4.96 -0.03 -6.15
CA PHE A 61 -3.53 -0.12 -6.31
C PHE A 61 -2.83 0.29 -5.01
N ILE A 62 -1.77 -0.41 -4.67
CA ILE A 62 -0.78 0.08 -3.71
C ILE A 62 0.37 0.71 -4.48
N ILE A 63 0.86 1.84 -3.98
CA ILE A 63 2.09 2.47 -4.43
C ILE A 63 3.06 2.42 -3.25
N TYR A 64 4.20 1.75 -3.42
CA TYR A 64 5.19 1.55 -2.37
C TYR A 64 6.61 1.72 -2.94
N LYS A 65 7.59 1.91 -2.06
CA LYS A 65 9.00 2.06 -2.42
C LYS A 65 9.62 0.67 -2.63
N GLU A 66 10.30 0.45 -3.76
CA GLU A 66 11.20 -0.70 -3.95
C GLU A 66 12.66 -0.28 -3.85
N ALA A 67 13.46 -1.03 -3.10
CA ALA A 67 14.90 -0.79 -2.93
C ALA A 67 15.71 -2.09 -2.94
N ASN A 68 16.97 -2.02 -3.39
CA ASN A 68 17.94 -3.09 -3.22
C ASN A 68 18.56 -3.06 -1.82
N ASN A 69 17.71 -3.19 -0.79
CA ASN A 69 18.11 -3.26 0.61
C ASN A 69 17.40 -4.44 1.29
N LYS A 70 18.17 -5.38 1.85
CA LYS A 70 17.63 -6.58 2.50
C LYS A 70 16.89 -6.29 3.82
N SER A 71 17.03 -5.08 4.36
CA SER A 71 16.24 -4.60 5.50
C SER A 71 14.80 -4.25 5.09
N GLU A 72 14.49 -4.12 3.80
CA GLU A 72 13.10 -3.98 3.33
C GLU A 72 12.37 -5.33 3.44
N GLY A 73 11.21 -5.29 4.08
CA GLY A 73 10.35 -6.44 4.32
C GLY A 73 9.23 -6.54 3.31
N SER A 74 8.26 -7.38 3.64
CA SER A 74 7.08 -7.59 2.83
C SER A 74 5.82 -7.44 3.67
N ILE A 75 4.79 -6.87 3.06
CA ILE A 75 3.46 -6.76 3.64
C ILE A 75 2.50 -7.75 2.99
N SER A 76 1.50 -8.20 3.74
CA SER A 76 0.30 -8.85 3.23
C SER A 76 -0.83 -7.83 3.23
N ILE A 77 -1.61 -7.79 2.15
CA ILE A 77 -2.83 -7.01 2.07
C ILE A 77 -4.03 -7.96 1.99
N SER A 78 -5.06 -7.68 2.77
CA SER A 78 -6.35 -8.36 2.73
C SER A 78 -7.46 -7.34 2.45
N ILE A 79 -8.46 -7.76 1.66
CA ILE A 79 -9.66 -6.98 1.33
C ILE A 79 -10.87 -7.79 1.79
N ASP A 80 -11.72 -7.19 2.63
CA ASP A 80 -12.89 -7.83 3.23
C ASP A 80 -12.54 -9.18 3.91
N GLY A 81 -11.41 -9.22 4.62
CA GLY A 81 -10.89 -10.41 5.31
C GLY A 81 -10.27 -11.49 4.42
N LYS A 82 -10.21 -11.29 3.10
CA LYS A 82 -9.58 -12.21 2.16
C LYS A 82 -8.22 -11.69 1.70
N LYS A 83 -7.19 -12.53 1.79
CA LYS A 83 -5.83 -12.17 1.34
C LYS A 83 -5.83 -11.83 -0.15
N ALA A 84 -5.41 -10.63 -0.49
CA ALA A 84 -5.31 -10.11 -1.84
C ALA A 84 -3.90 -10.31 -2.43
N GLY A 85 -2.85 -10.16 -1.63
CA GLY A 85 -1.48 -10.33 -2.10
C GLY A 85 -0.41 -10.10 -1.05
N ILE A 86 0.84 -10.40 -1.44
CA ILE A 86 2.05 -10.03 -0.69
C ILE A 86 2.89 -9.11 -1.59
N TYR A 87 3.41 -8.04 -1.01
CA TYR A 87 4.22 -7.03 -1.70
C TYR A 87 5.53 -6.84 -0.94
N SER A 88 6.66 -6.98 -1.63
CA SER A 88 7.99 -6.87 -1.03
C SER A 88 8.63 -5.54 -1.40
N GLY A 89 9.13 -4.80 -0.40
CA GLY A 89 9.93 -3.60 -0.62
C GLY A 89 11.33 -3.90 -1.14
N TYR A 90 11.80 -5.16 -1.03
CA TYR A 90 13.10 -5.57 -1.55
C TYR A 90 13.02 -5.99 -3.03
N ARG A 91 13.92 -5.43 -3.85
CA ARG A 91 14.15 -5.87 -5.22
C ARG A 91 15.62 -5.70 -5.60
N ILE A 92 16.23 -6.71 -6.24
CA ILE A 92 17.64 -6.70 -6.67
C ILE A 92 17.97 -5.46 -7.54
N PHE A 93 17.02 -5.03 -8.38
CA PHE A 93 17.16 -3.85 -9.25
C PHE A 93 16.37 -2.63 -8.74
N GLY A 94 15.99 -2.60 -7.47
CA GLY A 94 15.29 -1.47 -6.85
C GLY A 94 16.25 -0.35 -6.47
N TRP A 95 15.84 0.89 -6.67
CA TRP A 95 16.67 2.08 -6.46
C TRP A 95 15.95 3.16 -5.65
N ASN A 96 15.17 2.73 -4.65
CA ASN A 96 14.23 3.56 -3.89
C ASN A 96 13.11 4.16 -4.76
N ASN A 97 12.75 3.49 -5.83
CA ASN A 97 11.77 3.97 -6.79
C ASN A 97 10.33 3.62 -6.37
N PRO A 98 9.35 4.43 -6.76
CA PRO A 98 7.94 4.08 -6.59
C PRO A 98 7.58 2.90 -7.50
N VAL A 99 6.74 2.00 -7.00
CA VAL A 99 6.14 0.91 -7.77
C VAL A 99 4.65 0.86 -7.45
N ALA A 100 3.83 0.89 -8.50
CA ALA A 100 2.39 0.67 -8.40
C ALA A 100 2.04 -0.79 -8.72
N LYS A 101 1.23 -1.42 -7.86
CA LYS A 101 0.73 -2.79 -8.07
C LYS A 101 -0.78 -2.84 -7.87
N LEU A 102 -1.48 -3.52 -8.79
CA LEU A 102 -2.89 -3.84 -8.63
C LEU A 102 -3.04 -4.82 -7.47
N VAL A 103 -3.89 -4.46 -6.52
CA VAL A 103 -4.22 -5.26 -5.32
C VAL A 103 -5.57 -5.94 -5.49
N TYR A 104 -6.53 -5.22 -6.06
CA TYR A 104 -7.89 -5.68 -6.18
C TYR A 104 -8.53 -5.13 -7.45
N SER A 105 -9.34 -5.93 -8.11
CA SER A 105 -10.15 -5.52 -9.25
C SER A 105 -11.42 -6.34 -9.31
N GLU A 106 -12.56 -5.66 -9.36
CA GLU A 106 -13.90 -6.23 -9.44
C GLU A 106 -14.77 -5.39 -10.38
N LYS A 107 -15.99 -5.87 -10.66
CA LYS A 107 -16.95 -5.15 -11.51
C LYS A 107 -17.76 -4.09 -10.76
N ILE A 108 -17.97 -4.28 -9.46
CA ILE A 108 -18.90 -3.49 -8.65
C ILE A 108 -18.12 -2.54 -7.77
N TYR A 109 -18.42 -1.24 -7.87
CA TYR A 109 -17.91 -0.23 -6.95
C TYR A 109 -18.67 -0.33 -5.62
N LYS A 110 -17.97 -0.60 -4.54
CA LYS A 110 -18.56 -0.69 -3.19
C LYS A 110 -17.51 -0.32 -2.14
N GLU A 111 -17.97 -0.14 -0.90
CA GLU A 111 -17.08 0.01 0.24
C GLU A 111 -16.38 -1.32 0.57
N HIS A 112 -15.09 -1.22 0.88
CA HIS A 112 -14.25 -2.34 1.28
C HIS A 112 -13.46 -2.01 2.54
N ILE A 113 -13.17 -3.05 3.34
CA ILE A 113 -12.22 -2.96 4.43
C ILE A 113 -10.86 -3.49 3.97
N ILE A 114 -9.84 -2.65 4.05
CA ILE A 114 -8.45 -3.00 3.74
C ILE A 114 -7.70 -3.21 5.04
N GLU A 115 -6.95 -4.30 5.12
CA GLU A 115 -6.05 -4.60 6.22
C GLU A 115 -4.65 -4.93 5.66
N ILE A 116 -3.64 -4.26 6.22
CA ILE A 116 -2.23 -4.44 5.85
C ILE A 116 -1.48 -4.87 7.09
N THR A 117 -0.68 -5.92 6.97
CA THR A 117 0.20 -6.42 8.03
C THR A 117 1.58 -6.74 7.46
N MET A 118 2.62 -6.78 8.29
CA MET A 118 3.90 -7.39 7.89
C MET A 118 3.71 -8.91 7.76
N ILE A 119 4.39 -9.56 6.82
CA ILE A 119 4.43 -11.01 6.77
C ILE A 119 5.23 -11.58 7.95
N GLN A 120 4.96 -12.83 8.31
CA GLN A 120 5.69 -13.52 9.36
C GLN A 120 7.21 -13.53 9.05
N GLY A 121 8.02 -13.11 10.01
CA GLY A 121 9.48 -13.01 9.90
C GLY A 121 10.01 -11.66 9.39
N ASP A 122 9.14 -10.79 8.88
CA ASP A 122 9.49 -9.45 8.41
C ASP A 122 9.01 -8.35 9.37
N GLU A 123 8.54 -8.67 10.57
CA GLU A 123 7.92 -7.71 11.51
C GLU A 123 8.87 -6.59 11.95
N LYS A 124 10.18 -6.86 11.90
CA LYS A 124 11.25 -5.89 12.24
C LYS A 124 11.92 -5.25 11.02
N LYS A 125 11.41 -5.50 9.81
CA LYS A 125 11.94 -4.94 8.57
C LYS A 125 11.21 -3.68 8.17
N ASP A 126 11.88 -2.85 7.39
CA ASP A 126 11.33 -1.62 6.83
C ASP A 126 10.24 -1.91 5.80
N PHE A 127 9.28 -1.00 5.69
CA PHE A 127 8.40 -0.92 4.53
C PHE A 127 7.90 0.51 4.39
N THR A 128 7.82 1.00 3.16
CA THR A 128 7.34 2.37 2.87
C THR A 128 6.16 2.32 1.92
N ILE A 129 4.97 2.69 2.41
CA ILE A 129 3.77 2.91 1.60
C ILE A 129 3.79 4.38 1.16
N LEU A 130 3.71 4.62 -0.13
CA LEU A 130 3.76 5.96 -0.70
C LEU A 130 2.36 6.55 -0.85
N ALA A 131 1.42 5.76 -1.40
CA ALA A 131 0.03 6.14 -1.59
C ALA A 131 -0.81 4.90 -1.98
N PHE A 132 -2.12 5.10 -2.13
CA PHE A 132 -3.01 4.15 -2.79
C PHE A 132 -3.67 4.81 -4.01
N GLY A 133 -3.83 4.03 -5.08
CA GLY A 133 -4.64 4.40 -6.23
C GLY A 133 -5.98 3.68 -6.18
N TYR A 134 -7.09 4.35 -6.47
CA TYR A 134 -8.41 3.71 -6.46
C TYR A 134 -9.38 4.31 -7.48
N CYS A 135 -10.27 3.47 -8.03
CA CYS A 135 -11.42 3.87 -8.85
C CYS A 135 -12.53 2.84 -8.84
#